data_AF-A0A0F2RDC8-F1
#
_entry.id   AF-A0A0F2RDC8-F1
#
_cell.length_a   1.000
_cell.length_b   1.000
_cell.length_c   1.000
_cell.angle_alpha   90.00
_cell.angle_beta   90.00
_cell.angle_gamma   90.00
#
_symmetry.space_group_name_H-M   'P 1'
#
loop_
_entity.id
_entity.type
_entity.pdbx_description
1 polymer ?
#
loop_
_entity_poly.entity_id
_entity_poly.type
_entity_poly.pdbx_seq_one_letter_code
_entity_poly.pdbx_strand_id
1 'polypeptide(L)' 'MSDVNLKIGPLPDRTPQKLTVLVDPLLASELDAYARIHSQKYGTDVSASALVPLMLETFLASDSGFRRAKKS' A
#
# COMPACT_ATOMS: atom_id res chain seq x y z
N MET A 1 -16.31 39.72 4.06
CA MET A 1 -16.42 38.79 2.91
C MET A 1 -17.12 37.55 3.43
N SER A 2 -18.26 37.18 2.88
CA SER A 2 -19.00 36.00 3.30
C SER A 2 -18.21 34.74 2.92
N ASP A 3 -17.84 33.93 3.92
CA ASP A 3 -17.13 32.66 3.72
C ASP A 3 -17.93 31.75 2.79
N VAL A 4 -17.30 31.36 1.68
CA VAL A 4 -17.90 30.43 0.72
C VAL A 4 -17.90 29.04 1.35
N ASN A 5 -19.06 28.59 1.81
CA ASN A 5 -19.23 27.27 2.38
C ASN A 5 -19.36 26.22 1.26
N LEU A 6 -18.26 25.55 0.93
CA LEU A 6 -18.25 24.44 -0.02
C LEU A 6 -18.63 23.14 0.69
N LYS A 7 -19.53 22.35 0.07
CA LYS A 7 -19.89 20.99 0.55
C LYS A 7 -18.71 20.01 0.51
N ILE A 8 -17.70 20.33 -0.29
CA ILE A 8 -16.46 19.55 -0.41
C ILE A 8 -15.39 20.35 0.33
N GLY A 9 -14.89 19.76 1.43
CA GLY A 9 -13.74 20.28 2.15
C GLY A 9 -12.45 20.16 1.34
N PRO A 10 -11.29 20.54 1.92
CA PRO A 10 -10.01 20.35 1.26
C PRO A 10 -9.83 18.88 0.84
N LEU A 11 -9.22 18.68 -0.33
CA LEU A 11 -8.87 17.33 -0.78
C LEU A 11 -7.91 16.70 0.23
N PRO A 12 -8.03 15.39 0.49
CA PRO A 12 -7.07 14.70 1.34
C PRO A 12 -5.68 14.80 0.72
N ASP A 13 -4.66 14.95 1.57
CA ASP A 13 -3.27 14.88 1.12
C ASP A 13 -2.99 13.48 0.56
N ARG A 14 -2.51 13.44 -0.68
CA ARG A 14 -2.15 12.22 -1.41
C ARG A 14 -0.68 12.20 -1.80
N THR A 15 0.14 13.05 -1.17
CA THR A 15 1.57 13.12 -1.42
C THR A 15 2.20 11.77 -1.07
N PRO A 16 2.77 11.04 -2.04
CA PRO A 16 3.41 9.76 -1.76
C PRO A 16 4.59 9.96 -0.82
N GLN A 17 4.63 9.17 0.26
CA GLN A 17 5.76 9.16 1.20
C GLN A 17 6.73 8.05 0.81
N LYS A 18 8.01 8.40 0.61
CA LYS A 18 9.04 7.40 0.33
C LYS A 18 9.45 6.69 1.63
N LEU A 19 9.27 5.38 1.67
CA LEU A 19 9.76 4.52 2.75
C LEU A 19 10.86 3.59 2.19
N THR A 20 12.03 3.60 2.80
CA THR A 20 13.11 2.65 2.50
C THR A 20 13.12 1.57 3.57
N VAL A 21 13.05 0.30 3.16
CA VAL A 21 13.10 -0.86 4.06
C VAL A 21 14.25 -1.79 3.67
N LEU A 22 14.93 -2.35 4.65
CA LEU A 22 15.84 -3.48 4.45
C LEU A 22 15.09 -4.75 4.83
N VAL A 23 15.22 -5.77 4.01
CA VAL A 23 14.58 -7.08 4.21
C VAL A 23 15.63 -8.18 4.13
N ASP A 24 15.41 -9.25 4.86
CA ASP A 24 16.30 -10.40 4.82
C ASP A 24 16.28 -11.08 3.43
N PRO A 25 17.37 -11.77 3.03
CA PRO A 25 17.47 -12.38 1.70
C PRO A 25 16.33 -13.35 1.37
N LEU A 26 15.83 -14.08 2.37
CA LEU A 26 14.70 -15.00 2.18
C LEU A 26 13.44 -14.24 1.76
N LEU A 27 13.10 -13.14 2.46
CA LEU A 27 11.92 -12.34 2.12
C LEU A 27 12.08 -11.68 0.75
N ALA A 28 13.28 -11.21 0.40
CA ALA A 28 13.55 -10.67 -0.94
C ALA A 28 13.26 -11.72 -2.04
N SER A 29 13.75 -12.95 -1.85
CA SER A 29 13.52 -14.05 -2.80
C SER A 29 12.03 -14.41 -2.95
N GLU A 30 11.30 -14.47 -1.85
CA GLU A 30 9.86 -14.75 -1.86
C GLU A 30 9.06 -13.64 -2.54
N LEU A 31 9.42 -12.38 -2.30
CA LEU A 31 8.80 -11.23 -2.96
C LEU A 31 9.02 -11.25 -4.48
N ASP A 32 10.23 -11.58 -4.93
CA ASP A 32 10.54 -11.73 -6.35
C ASP A 32 9.79 -12.91 -6.99
N ALA A 33 9.68 -14.03 -6.27
CA ALA A 33 8.91 -15.18 -6.74
C ALA A 33 7.42 -14.84 -6.89
N TYR A 34 6.85 -14.13 -5.91
CA TYR A 34 5.47 -13.67 -5.98
C TYR A 34 5.24 -12.76 -7.18
N ALA A 35 6.13 -11.78 -7.39
CA ALA A 35 6.05 -10.86 -8.51
C ALA A 35 6.06 -11.61 -9.85
N ARG A 36 6.97 -12.58 -10.04
CA ARG A 36 7.01 -13.42 -11.25
C ARG A 36 5.72 -14.19 -11.49
N ILE A 37 5.18 -14.84 -10.45
CA ILE A 37 3.92 -15.59 -10.56
C ILE A 37 2.75 -14.67 -10.90
N HIS A 38 2.70 -13.49 -10.26
CA HIS A 38 1.69 -12.48 -10.56
C HIS A 38 1.79 -12.00 -12.02
N SER A 39 3.00 -11.70 -12.50
CA SER A 39 3.23 -11.30 -13.88
C SER A 39 2.78 -12.37 -14.89
N GLN A 40 3.12 -13.63 -14.63
CA GLN A 40 2.70 -14.75 -15.47
C GLN A 40 1.18 -14.92 -15.49
N LYS A 41 0.53 -14.78 -14.33
CA LYS A 41 -0.92 -14.95 -14.20
C LYS A 41 -1.71 -13.87 -14.94
N TYR A 42 -1.25 -12.62 -14.90
CA TYR A 42 -1.98 -11.47 -15.44
C TYR A 42 -1.40 -10.89 -16.73
N GLY A 43 -0.34 -11.50 -17.28
CA GLY A 43 0.28 -11.10 -18.54
C GLY A 43 0.93 -9.70 -18.52
N THR A 44 1.15 -9.12 -17.34
CA THR A 44 1.74 -7.79 -17.17
C THR A 44 2.94 -7.93 -16.25
N ASP A 45 4.11 -7.48 -16.69
CA ASP A 45 5.30 -7.53 -15.84
C ASP A 45 5.21 -6.51 -14.70
N VAL A 46 5.34 -6.99 -13.47
CA VAL A 46 5.26 -6.18 -12.25
C VAL A 46 6.41 -6.58 -11.33
N SER A 47 7.14 -5.58 -10.81
CA SER A 47 8.18 -5.80 -9.81
C SER A 47 7.61 -6.03 -8.42
N ALA A 48 8.38 -6.68 -7.54
CA ALA A 48 8.00 -6.79 -6.14
C ALA A 48 7.78 -5.41 -5.49
N SER A 49 8.61 -4.42 -5.81
CA SER A 49 8.48 -3.05 -5.28
C SER A 49 7.17 -2.36 -5.66
N ALA A 50 6.56 -2.73 -6.80
CA ALA A 50 5.25 -2.23 -7.19
C ALA A 50 4.10 -2.94 -6.45
N LEU A 51 4.30 -4.20 -6.05
CA LEU A 51 3.30 -4.97 -5.31
C LEU A 51 3.34 -4.73 -3.80
N VAL A 52 4.51 -4.45 -3.23
CA VAL A 52 4.69 -4.27 -1.78
C VAL A 52 3.72 -3.24 -1.17
N PRO A 53 3.51 -2.04 -1.75
CA PRO A 53 2.53 -1.10 -1.21
C PRO A 53 1.12 -1.69 -1.13
N LEU A 54 0.67 -2.38 -2.20
CA LEU A 54 -0.64 -3.02 -2.24
C LEU A 54 -0.76 -4.18 -1.24
N MET A 55 0.30 -4.97 -1.06
CA MET A 55 0.37 -6.03 -0.06
C MET A 55 0.24 -5.47 1.35
N LEU A 56 0.93 -4.37 1.67
CA LEU A 56 0.88 -3.72 2.98
C LEU A 56 -0.48 -3.09 3.24
N GLU A 57 -1.09 -2.43 2.25
CA GLU A 57 -2.45 -1.92 2.35
C GLU A 57 -3.44 -3.04 2.64
N THR A 58 -3.35 -4.15 1.91
CA THR A 58 -4.20 -5.33 2.10
C THR A 58 -4.01 -5.94 3.49
N PHE A 59 -2.75 -6.06 3.93
CA PHE A 59 -2.41 -6.57 5.27
C PHE A 59 -3.06 -5.72 6.36
N LEU A 60 -2.83 -4.40 6.37
CA LEU A 60 -3.39 -3.47 7.36
C LEU A 60 -4.93 -3.43 7.32
N ALA A 61 -5.50 -3.49 6.12
CA ALA A 61 -6.95 -3.56 5.93
C ALA A 61 -7.56 -4.88 6.41
N SER A 62 -6.78 -5.97 6.45
CA SER A 62 -7.21 -7.29 6.91
C SER A 62 -7.03 -7.51 8.42
N ASP A 63 -6.05 -6.88 9.06
CA ASP A 63 -5.77 -7.01 10.49
C ASP A 63 -6.84 -6.33 11.38
N SER A 64 -7.81 -7.12 11.87
CA SER A 64 -8.92 -6.59 12.67
C SER A 64 -8.50 -6.08 14.04
N GLY A 65 -7.45 -6.66 14.62
CA GLY A 65 -6.90 -6.23 15.91
C GLY A 65 -6.29 -4.84 15.79
N PHE A 66 -5.45 -4.65 14.76
CA PHE A 66 -4.90 -3.35 14.41
C PHE A 66 -6.00 -2.31 14.14
N ARG A 67 -6.99 -2.66 13.31
CA ARG A 67 -8.09 -1.72 12.98
C ARG A 67 -8.91 -1.30 14.19
N ARG A 68 -9.07 -2.16 15.18
CA ARG A 68 -9.75 -1.82 16.46
C ARG A 68 -8.87 -0.90 17.30
N ALA A 69 -7.60 -1.24 17.47
CA ALA A 69 -6.66 -0.44 18.27
C ALA A 69 -6.47 0.98 17.69
N LYS A 70 -6.41 1.13 16.36
CA LYS A 70 -6.26 2.44 15.68
C LYS A 70 -7.44 3.40 15.89
N LYS A 71 -8.63 2.89 16.22
CA LYS A 71 -9.86 3.71 16.40
C LYS A 71 -10.06 4.17 17.84
N SER A 72 -9.38 3.53 18.78
CA SER A 72 -9.39 3.90 20.21
C SER A 72 -8.46 5.07 20.46
#